data_AF-A0A3D3JF90-F1
#
_entry.id   AF-A0A3D3JF90-F1
#
_cell.length_a   1.000
_cell.length_b   1.000
_cell.length_c   1.000
_cell.angle_alpha   90.00
_cell.angle_beta   90.00
_cell.angle_gamma   90.00
#
_symmetry.space_group_name_H-M   'P 1'
#
loop_
_entity.id
_entity.type
_entity.pdbx_description
1 polymer ?
#
loop_
_entity_poly.entity_id
_entity_poly.type
_entity_poly.pdbx_seq_one_letter_code
_entity_poly.pdbx_strand_id
1 'polypeptide(L)'
;IIDLQSANVQVIIVGRGGGSIEDLWAFNEMPVIEAIYRSGIPVISAVGHETDETLSDLVADVRAATPTHAAVLVTPYAVDDLLRGIESTCERMETT
;
A
#
# COMPACT_ATOMS: atom_id res chain seq x y z
N ILE A 1 -17.13 9.66 -10.61
CA ILE A 1 -16.29 8.86 -9.69
C ILE A 1 -15.99 7.57 -10.43
N ILE A 2 -14.71 7.24 -10.65
CA ILE A 2 -14.32 6.03 -11.40
C ILE A 2 -14.83 4.81 -10.64
N ASP A 3 -15.51 3.89 -11.33
CA ASP A 3 -15.86 2.60 -10.75
C ASP A 3 -14.61 1.73 -10.68
N LEU A 4 -14.01 1.66 -9.49
CA LEU A 4 -12.76 0.94 -9.23
C LEU A 4 -12.92 -0.58 -9.38
N GLN A 5 -14.13 -1.11 -9.18
CA GLN A 5 -14.39 -2.53 -9.36
C GLN A 5 -14.37 -2.91 -10.84
N SER A 6 -14.94 -2.06 -11.70
CA SER A 6 -14.85 -2.20 -13.16
C SER A 6 -13.40 -2.13 -13.69
N ALA A 7 -12.50 -1.46 -12.95
CA ALA A 7 -11.09 -1.35 -13.30
C ALA A 7 -10.21 -2.51 -12.77
N ASN A 8 -10.81 -3.55 -12.16
CA ASN A 8 -10.11 -4.70 -11.58
C ASN A 8 -9.03 -4.30 -10.56
N VAL A 9 -9.31 -3.27 -9.76
CA VAL A 9 -8.41 -2.83 -8.68
C VAL A 9 -8.47 -3.85 -7.55
N GLN A 10 -7.31 -4.37 -7.16
CA GLN A 10 -7.19 -5.41 -6.12
C GLN A 10 -6.87 -4.84 -4.73
N VAL A 11 -6.25 -3.66 -4.68
CA VAL A 11 -5.84 -3.00 -3.43
C VAL A 11 -5.81 -1.49 -3.63
N ILE A 12 -6.15 -0.74 -2.59
CA ILE A 12 -6.06 0.72 -2.55
C ILE A 12 -4.98 1.09 -1.54
N ILE A 13 -4.06 1.97 -1.93
CA ILE A 13 -3.08 2.57 -1.01
C ILE A 13 -3.47 4.03 -0.80
N VAL A 14 -3.80 4.38 0.43
CA VAL A 14 -4.03 5.76 0.86
C VAL A 14 -2.72 6.28 1.42
N GLY A 15 -1.99 7.07 0.63
CA GLY A 15 -0.64 7.50 0.97
C GLY A 15 -0.49 9.00 1.09
N ARG A 16 0.29 9.44 2.08
CA ARG A 16 0.83 10.81 2.18
C ARG A 16 2.20 10.71 2.85
N GLY A 17 3.20 11.39 2.31
CA GLY A 17 4.52 11.52 2.95
C GLY A 17 4.52 12.23 4.32
N GLY A 18 5.69 12.63 4.78
CA GLY A 18 5.84 13.36 6.04
C GLY A 18 5.25 14.78 6.02
N GLY A 19 4.97 15.32 7.21
CA GLY A 19 4.56 16.70 7.47
C GLY A 19 3.84 16.81 8.80
N SER A 20 3.27 17.97 9.12
CA SER A 20 2.67 18.18 10.43
C SER A 20 1.30 17.51 10.56
N ILE A 21 0.77 17.37 11.78
CA ILE A 21 -0.54 16.77 12.01
C ILE A 21 -1.66 17.54 11.29
N GLU A 22 -1.48 18.85 11.11
CA GLU A 22 -2.40 19.71 10.35
C GLU A 22 -2.45 19.31 8.87
N ASP A 23 -1.30 18.95 8.29
CA ASP A 23 -1.27 18.45 6.92
C ASP A 23 -1.95 17.08 6.78
N LEU A 24 -1.99 16.30 7.86
CA LEU A 24 -2.59 14.97 7.92
C LEU A 24 -4.07 15.00 8.32
N TRP A 25 -4.61 16.15 8.70
CA TRP A 25 -5.93 16.23 9.32
C TRP A 25 -7.07 15.75 8.42
N ALA A 26 -6.91 15.89 7.10
CA ALA A 26 -7.88 15.38 6.14
C ALA A 26 -8.13 13.86 6.27
N PHE A 27 -7.16 13.09 6.81
CA PHE A 27 -7.29 11.64 7.04
C PHE A 27 -8.00 11.31 8.37
N ASN A 28 -8.38 12.32 9.15
CA ASN A 28 -9.21 12.19 10.35
C ASN A 28 -10.68 12.59 10.10
N GLU A 29 -11.01 13.04 8.89
CA GLU A 29 -12.34 13.50 8.54
C GLU A 29 -13.30 12.31 8.30
N MET A 30 -14.53 12.42 8.81
CA MET A 30 -15.54 11.35 8.72
C MET A 30 -15.79 10.84 7.28
N PRO A 31 -15.82 11.68 6.23
CA PRO A 31 -15.99 11.19 4.87
C PRO A 31 -14.88 10.23 4.40
N VAL A 32 -13.64 10.42 4.86
CA VAL A 32 -12.51 9.54 4.52
C VAL A 32 -12.61 8.23 5.28
N ILE A 33 -12.88 8.32 6.58
CA ILE A 33 -13.05 7.15 7.46
C ILE A 33 -14.18 6.25 6.95
N GLU A 34 -15.33 6.83 6.63
CA GLU A 34 -16.49 6.08 6.12
C GLU A 34 -16.19 5.44 4.76
N ALA A 35 -15.45 6.13 3.88
CA ALA A 35 -15.07 5.60 2.59
C ALA A 35 -14.12 4.40 2.71
N ILE A 36 -13.15 4.46 3.62
CA ILE A 36 -12.24 3.34 3.89
C ILE A 36 -13.02 2.19 4.51
N TYR A 37 -13.79 2.45 5.56
CA TYR A 37 -14.55 1.43 6.28
C TYR A 37 -15.57 0.68 5.40
N ARG A 38 -16.21 1.38 4.45
CA ARG A 38 -17.16 0.77 3.51
C ARG A 38 -16.51 0.18 2.26
N SER A 39 -15.20 0.27 2.11
CA SER A 39 -14.51 -0.21 0.93
C SER A 39 -14.68 -1.73 0.80
N GLY A 40 -15.13 -2.19 -0.37
CA GLY A 40 -15.13 -3.62 -0.72
C GLY A 40 -13.78 -4.10 -1.27
N ILE A 41 -12.82 -3.18 -1.44
CA ILE A 41 -11.46 -3.46 -1.91
C ILE A 41 -10.51 -3.23 -0.72
N PRO A 42 -9.57 -4.15 -0.44
CA PRO A 42 -8.60 -3.98 0.65
C PRO A 42 -7.87 -2.63 0.59
N VAL A 43 -7.76 -1.96 1.74
CA VAL A 43 -7.16 -0.64 1.88
C VAL A 43 -5.93 -0.71 2.78
N ILE A 44 -4.81 -0.18 2.29
CA ILE A 44 -3.59 0.03 3.06
C ILE A 44 -3.45 1.53 3.34
N SER A 45 -3.40 1.90 4.61
CA SER A 45 -3.04 3.26 5.00
C SER A 45 -1.52 3.41 5.07
N ALA A 46 -1.01 4.47 4.47
CA ALA A 46 0.40 4.80 4.36
C ALA A 46 0.60 6.32 4.54
N VAL A 47 -0.08 6.86 5.55
CA VAL A 47 -0.18 8.30 5.84
C VAL A 47 0.79 8.67 6.96
N GLY A 48 1.71 9.61 6.69
CA GLY A 48 2.60 10.16 7.72
C GLY A 48 3.82 9.30 8.04
N HIS A 49 4.43 9.54 9.21
CA HIS A 49 5.52 8.71 9.76
C HIS A 49 5.00 7.77 10.85
N GLU A 50 5.86 6.89 11.35
CA GLU A 50 5.50 5.92 12.39
C GLU A 50 4.84 6.55 13.63
N THR A 51 5.19 7.80 13.98
CA THR A 51 4.66 8.53 15.15
C THR A 51 3.32 9.22 14.93
N ASP A 52 2.92 9.43 13.68
CA ASP A 52 1.73 10.20 13.33
C ASP A 52 0.61 9.21 12.98
N GLU A 53 -0.21 8.83 13.96
CA GLU A 53 -1.38 7.98 13.71
C GLU A 53 -2.61 8.83 13.40
N THR A 54 -3.33 8.44 12.35
CA THR A 54 -4.60 9.01 11.92
C THR A 54 -5.73 8.00 12.08
N LEU A 55 -6.98 8.48 12.11
CA LEU A 55 -8.15 7.60 12.16
C LEU A 55 -8.25 6.72 10.91
N SER A 56 -7.78 7.21 9.75
CA SER A 56 -7.66 6.39 8.54
C SER A 56 -6.77 5.16 8.75
N ASP A 57 -5.69 5.27 9.53
CA ASP A 57 -4.82 4.13 9.84
C ASP A 57 -5.53 3.07 10.68
N LEU A 58 -6.47 3.49 11.53
CA LEU A 58 -7.19 2.60 12.44
C LEU A 58 -8.34 1.85 11.75
N VAL A 59 -8.91 2.42 10.69
CA VAL A 59 -10.00 1.78 9.93
C VAL A 59 -9.53 1.07 8.67
N ALA A 60 -8.29 1.29 8.23
CA ALA A 60 -7.70 0.55 7.12
C ALA A 60 -7.41 -0.91 7.52
N ASP A 61 -7.37 -1.80 6.53
CA ASP A 61 -7.08 -3.22 6.76
C ASP A 61 -5.63 -3.43 7.22
N VAL A 62 -4.71 -2.62 6.69
CA VAL A 62 -3.28 -2.65 7.03
C VAL A 62 -2.73 -1.24 7.13
N ARG A 63 -1.87 -1.01 8.12
CA ARG A 63 -1.04 0.19 8.21
C ARG A 63 0.38 -0.10 7.71
N ALA A 64 0.88 0.77 6.85
CA ALA A 64 2.26 0.81 6.41
C ALA A 64 2.91 2.13 6.85
N ALA A 65 4.18 2.07 7.26
CA ALA A 65 4.90 3.25 7.75
C ALA A 65 5.12 4.34 6.67
N THR A 66 5.17 3.97 5.38
CA THR A 66 5.37 4.91 4.27
C THR A 66 4.67 4.39 3.01
N PRO A 67 4.36 5.25 2.02
CA PRO A 67 3.81 4.80 0.73
C PRO A 67 4.71 3.78 0.02
N THR A 68 6.04 3.91 0.15
CA THR A 68 6.99 2.94 -0.39
C THR A 68 6.87 1.58 0.31
N HIS A 69 6.73 1.56 1.63
CA HIS A 69 6.48 0.31 2.37
C HIS A 69 5.16 -0.33 1.93
N ALA A 70 4.08 0.44 1.76
CA ALA A 70 2.83 -0.08 1.23
C ALA A 70 2.99 -0.71 -0.17
N ALA A 71 3.78 -0.07 -1.05
CA ALA A 71 4.07 -0.62 -2.38
C ALA A 71 4.80 -1.98 -2.31
N VAL A 72 5.74 -2.12 -1.38
CA VAL A 72 6.43 -3.39 -1.13
C VAL A 72 5.44 -4.47 -0.65
N LEU A 73 4.52 -4.14 0.26
CA LEU A 73 3.53 -5.09 0.78
C LEU A 73 2.59 -5.64 -0.29
N VAL A 74 2.28 -4.85 -1.32
CA VAL A 74 1.39 -5.28 -2.43
C VAL A 74 2.15 -5.87 -3.61
N THR A 75 3.48 -5.87 -3.58
CA THR A 75 4.29 -6.44 -4.65
C THR A 75 4.30 -7.96 -4.53
N PRO A 76 3.85 -8.70 -5.55
CA PRO A 76 3.67 -10.15 -5.46
C PRO A 76 4.99 -10.95 -5.51
N TYR A 77 6.12 -10.31 -5.84
CA TYR A 77 7.43 -10.95 -5.93
C TYR A 77 8.32 -10.48 -4.79
N ALA A 78 8.76 -11.42 -3.96
CA ALA A 78 9.83 -11.14 -3.01
C ALA A 78 11.16 -11.00 -3.77
N VAL A 79 12.12 -10.28 -3.17
CA VAL A 79 13.48 -10.18 -3.72
C VAL A 79 14.08 -11.57 -3.96
N ASP A 80 13.77 -12.53 -3.09
CA ASP A 80 14.21 -13.93 -3.22
C ASP A 80 13.65 -14.63 -4.46
N ASP A 81 12.40 -14.33 -4.86
CA ASP A 81 11.80 -14.90 -6.08
C ASP A 81 12.53 -14.38 -7.33
N LEU A 82 12.89 -13.10 -7.32
CA LEU A 82 13.68 -12.47 -8.38
C LEU A 82 15.09 -13.08 -8.46
N LEU A 83 15.75 -13.26 -7.32
CA LEU A 83 17.09 -13.87 -7.25
C LEU A 83 17.08 -15.30 -7.80
N ARG A 84 16.09 -16.12 -7.42
CA ARG A 84 15.92 -17.47 -7.97
C ARG A 84 15.72 -17.45 -9.48
N GLY A 85 14.96 -16.48 -10.01
CA GLY A 85 14.78 -16.31 -11.44
C GLY A 85 16.09 -16.00 -12.18
N ILE A 86 16.94 -15.18 -11.58
CA ILE A 86 18.27 -14.85 -12.11
C ILE A 86 19.18 -16.08 -12.09
N GLU A 87 19.26 -16.79 -10.95
CA GLU A 87 20.08 -18.01 -10.79
C GLU A 87 19.69 -19.06 -11.84
N SER A 88 18.39 -19.35 -11.98
CA SER A 88 17.90 -20.31 -12.98
C SER A 88 18.23 -19.89 -14.42
N THR A 89 18.29 -18.59 -14.69
CA THR A 89 18.68 -18.08 -16.01
C THR A 89 20.18 -18.23 -16.25
N CYS A 90 21.02 -17.98 -15.23
CA CYS A 90 22.47 -18.19 -15.29
C CYS A 90 22.83 -19.66 -15.51
N GLU A 91 22.19 -20.59 -14.80
CA GLU A 91 22.43 -22.04 -14.95
C GLU A 91 22.14 -22.53 -16.38
N ARG A 92 21.11 -21.98 -17.02
CA ARG A 92 20.77 -22.29 -18.42
C ARG A 92 21.81 -21.77 -19.42
N MET A 93 22.48 -20.66 -19.11
CA MET A 93 23.55 -20.10 -19.95
C MET A 93 24.84 -20.90 -19.83
N GLU A 94 25.16 -21.47 -18.66
CA GLU A 94 26.36 -22.28 -18.45
C GLU A 94 26.27 -23.68 -19.06
N THR A 95 25.05 -24.18 -19.30
CA THR A 95 24.83 -25.53 -19.87
C THR A 95 24.80 -25.53 -21.42
N THR A 96 25.08 -24.40 -22.07
CA THR A 96 25.17 -24.26 -23.55
C THR A 96 26.61 -24.00 -23.97
#